data_AF-A0A6I3U6N3-F1
#
_entry.id   AF-A0A6I3U6N3-F1
#
_cell.length_a   1.000
_cell.length_b   1.000
_cell.length_c   1.000
_cell.angle_alpha   90.00
_cell.angle_beta   90.00
_cell.angle_gamma   90.00
#
_symmetry.space_group_name_H-M   'P 1'
#
loop_
_entity.id
_entity.type
_entity.pdbx_description
1 polymer ?
#
loop_
_entity_poly.entity_id
_entity_poly.type
_entity_poly.pdbx_seq_one_letter_code
_entity_poly.pdbx_strand_id
1 'polypeptide(L)' 'MTNKFTKRQEEVLTRVLNDDFFICGLHGAKRSGKTVLNNMVFMNEIARVRETADRLNI' A
#
# COMPACT_ATOMS: atom_id res chain seq x y z
N MET A 1 -16.05 -11.03 5.63
CA MET A 1 -15.43 -10.01 4.77
C MET A 1 -14.94 -10.69 3.51
N THR A 2 -15.54 -10.39 2.36
CA THR A 2 -15.16 -10.93 1.05
C THR A 2 -13.71 -10.54 0.77
N ASN A 3 -12.86 -11.51 0.45
CA ASN A 3 -11.44 -11.25 0.19
C ASN A 3 -11.31 -10.41 -1.09
N LYS A 4 -11.11 -9.09 -0.94
CA LYS A 4 -11.02 -8.11 -2.04
C LYS A 4 -9.72 -8.25 -2.83
N PHE A 5 -8.76 -9.01 -2.32
CA PHE A 5 -7.45 -9.20 -2.91
C PHE A 5 -7.21 -10.67 -3.22
N THR A 6 -6.44 -10.94 -4.27
CA THR A 6 -5.89 -12.27 -4.46
C THR A 6 -4.80 -12.53 -3.42
N LYS A 7 -4.48 -13.80 -3.14
CA LYS A 7 -3.38 -14.17 -2.25
C LYS A 7 -2.06 -13.45 -2.61
N ARG A 8 -1.76 -13.32 -3.90
CA ARG A 8 -0.56 -12.61 -4.36
C ARG A 8 -0.60 -11.13 -4.04
N GLN A 9 -1.76 -10.51 -4.12
CA GLN A 9 -1.95 -9.10 -3.77
C GLN A 9 -1.81 -8.88 -2.26
N GLU A 10 -2.31 -9.80 -1.43
CA GLU A 10 -2.12 -9.77 0.02
C GLU A 10 -0.65 -9.90 0.42
N GLU A 11 0.10 -10.82 -0.22
CA GLU A 11 1.54 -10.98 -0.01
C GLU A 11 2.30 -9.67 -0.32
N VAL A 12 1.96 -9.03 -1.44
CA VAL A 12 2.57 -7.75 -1.84
C VAL A 12 2.24 -6.65 -0.83
N LEU A 13 0.98 -6.50 -0.43
CA LEU A 13 0.58 -5.51 0.57
C LEU A 13 1.31 -5.75 1.90
N THR A 14 1.36 -7.00 2.36
CA THR A 14 2.04 -7.39 3.60
C THR A 14 3.52 -7.02 3.55
N ARG A 15 4.21 -7.32 2.44
CA ARG A 15 5.63 -6.95 2.28
C ARG A 15 5.81 -5.43 2.28
N VAL A 16 4.99 -4.70 1.53
CA VAL A 16 5.13 -3.24 1.37
C VAL A 16 4.85 -2.50 2.68
N LEU A 17 3.90 -2.96 3.49
CA LEU A 17 3.50 -2.29 4.73
C LEU A 17 4.40 -2.61 5.93
N ASN A 18 5.10 -3.75 5.93
CA ASN A 18 5.91 -4.19 7.07
C ASN A 18 7.41 -3.90 6.92
N ASP A 19 7.85 -3.48 5.75
CA ASP A 19 9.26 -3.24 5.48
C ASP A 19 9.48 -1.84 4.94
N ASP A 20 10.68 -1.32 5.17
CA ASP A 20 11.03 0.02 4.73
C ASP A 20 11.38 0.03 3.23
N PHE A 21 10.67 0.86 2.46
CA PHE A 21 10.88 1.03 1.02
C PHE A 21 11.00 2.51 0.70
N PHE A 22 12.10 2.88 0.05
CA PHE A 22 12.21 4.21 -0.55
C PHE A 22 11.26 4.37 -1.75
N ILE A 23 11.14 3.34 -2.61
CA ILE A 23 10.26 3.30 -3.79
C ILE A 23 9.70 1.89 -3.98
N CYS A 24 8.40 1.77 -4.29
CA CYS A 24 7.75 0.51 -4.68
C CYS A 24 7.35 0.51 -6.17
N GLY A 25 7.93 -0.39 -6.96
CA GLY A 25 7.63 -0.55 -8.39
C GLY A 25 6.96 -1.89 -8.70
N LEU A 26 5.64 -1.89 -8.95
CA LEU A 26 4.91 -3.09 -9.36
C LEU A 26 4.92 -3.27 -10.88
N HIS A 27 5.57 -4.33 -11.37
CA HIS A 27 5.58 -4.72 -12.80
C HIS A 27 4.66 -5.92 -13.08
N GLY A 28 4.26 -6.11 -14.35
CA GLY A 28 3.46 -7.27 -14.79
C GLY A 28 2.36 -6.92 -15.79
N ALA A 29 1.53 -7.90 -16.16
CA ALA A 29 0.53 -7.79 -17.22
C ALA A 29 -0.49 -6.65 -17.03
N LYS A 30 -1.03 -6.11 -18.14
CA LYS A 30 -2.10 -5.10 -18.09
C LYS A 30 -3.32 -5.66 -17.35
N ARG A 31 -3.97 -4.84 -16.51
CA ARG A 31 -5.13 -5.22 -15.67
C ARG A 31 -4.88 -6.29 -14.60
N SER A 32 -3.63 -6.58 -14.23
CA SER A 32 -3.31 -7.48 -13.12
C SER A 32 -3.50 -6.87 -11.70
N GLY A 33 -4.30 -5.80 -11.57
CA GLY A 33 -4.60 -5.17 -10.28
C GLY A 33 -3.49 -4.33 -9.63
N LYS A 34 -2.38 -4.06 -10.33
CA LYS A 34 -1.23 -3.30 -9.78
C LYS A 34 -1.59 -1.86 -9.40
N THR A 35 -2.38 -1.17 -10.21
CA THR A 35 -2.80 0.21 -9.94
C THR A 35 -3.62 0.32 -8.66
N VAL A 36 -4.53 -0.64 -8.43
CA VAL A 36 -5.33 -0.68 -7.20
C VAL A 36 -4.43 -0.87 -5.98
N LEU A 37 -3.44 -1.75 -6.07
CA LEU A 37 -2.46 -1.97 -4.99
C LEU A 37 -1.64 -0.71 -4.68
N ASN A 38 -1.08 -0.06 -5.70
CA ASN A 38 -0.32 1.17 -5.49
C ASN A 38 -1.15 2.26 -4.80
N ASN A 39 -2.42 2.42 -5.20
CA ASN A 39 -3.30 3.40 -4.57
C ASN A 39 -3.61 3.05 -3.11
N MET A 40 -3.79 1.77 -2.78
CA MET A 40 -4.01 1.34 -1.39
C MET A 40 -2.80 1.67 -0.50
N VAL A 41 -1.59 1.36 -0.96
CA VAL A 41 -0.36 1.71 -0.26
C VAL A 41 -0.26 3.23 -0.09
N PHE A 42 -0.46 3.98 -1.18
CA PHE A 42 -0.40 5.45 -1.14
C PHE A 42 -1.39 6.07 -0.13
N MET A 43 -2.63 5.57 -0.07
CA MET A 43 -3.62 6.05 0.90
C MET A 43 -3.22 5.70 2.34
N ASN A 44 -2.62 4.53 2.58
CA ASN A 44 -2.08 4.17 3.90
C ASN A 44 -0.96 5.13 4.33
N GLU A 45 -0.07 5.49 3.40
CA GLU A 45 1.01 6.46 3.66
C GLU A 45 0.45 7.86 4.01
N ILE A 46 -0.57 8.33 3.29
CA ILE A 46 -1.23 9.60 3.60
C ILE A 46 -1.84 9.56 5.01
N ALA A 47 -2.54 8.48 5.36
CA ALA A 47 -3.12 8.32 6.69
C ALA A 47 -2.04 8.36 7.79
N ARG A 48 -0.93 7.63 7.61
CA ARG A 48 0.19 7.62 8.55
C ARG A 48 0.86 9.01 8.69
N VAL A 49 1.03 9.73 7.59
CA VAL A 49 1.55 11.11 7.61
C VAL A 49 0.62 12.01 8.38
N ARG A 50 -0.70 11.88 8.19
CA ARG A 50 -1.68 12.68 8.94
C ARG A 50 -1.60 12.40 10.44
N GLU A 51 -1.59 11.13 10.85
CA GLU A 51 -1.44 10.73 12.24
C GLU A 51 -0.13 11.25 12.87
N THR A 52 0.94 11.26 12.08
CA THR A 52 2.24 11.78 12.53
C THR A 52 2.20 13.30 12.74
N ALA A 53 1.56 14.03 11.81
CA ALA A 53 1.38 15.47 11.94
C ALA A 53 0.52 15.82 13.18
N ASP A 54 -0.59 15.10 13.38
CA ASP A 54 -1.44 15.23 14.57
C ASP A 54 -0.64 15.01 15.87
N ARG A 55 0.18 13.96 15.93
CA ARG A 55 1.02 13.65 17.10
C ARG A 55 2.10 14.70 17.37
N LEU A 56 2.62 15.33 16.32
CA LEU A 56 3.64 16.38 16.42
C LEU A 56 3.04 17.78 16.58
N ASN A 57 1.70 17.92 16.49
CA ASN A 57 0.98 19.18 16.54
C ASN A 57 1.45 20.18 15.46
N ILE A 58 1.59 19.70 14.22
CA ILE A 58 1.95 20.48 13.01
C ILE A 58 0.91 20.33 11.90
#